data_AF-A0A015TTK8-F1
#
_entry.id   AF-A0A015TTK8-F1
#
_cell.length_a   1.000
_cell.length_b   1.000
_cell.length_c   1.000
_cell.angle_alpha   90.00
_cell.angle_beta   90.00
_cell.angle_gamma   90.00
#
_symmetry.space_group_name_H-M   'P 1'
#
loop_
_entity.id
_entity.type
_entity.pdbx_description
1 polymer ?
#
loop_
_entity_poly.entity_id
_entity_poly.type
_entity_poly.pdbx_seq_one_letter_code
_entity_poly.pdbx_strand_id
1 'polypeptide(L)'
;MNKKPKDIPKQNDLAKFSREFALGVLHILPNCKQTLRKNLKDEYYVLNQRCIVDTENHIVSLSSLNQGMIDFFGKGIAIQAIVGVNGSGKSSLFELIYRIINNLSCLLNRGKRRKASEQLYYIDDLWAELFVIIDGKLFCIACNGDSICVKKDKFEVISIKAFENNMPSQGTVLMVDFIKWAKECLFYTIVSNYSMQAFNAIDYGCESCFLIDGKRRKQYVEDRIWVNSLFHKNDGYLTPIVLNPYRNNGSVDMNREYGLTIYRLSSAMIYAKEHNKEFMKDYQLHKIHYTYSDS
;
A
#
# COMPACT_ATOMS: atom_id res chain seq x y z
N MET A 1 -49.02 14.46 -16.44
CA MET A 1 -47.87 15.35 -16.73
C MET A 1 -46.61 14.74 -16.12
N ASN A 2 -45.64 14.45 -16.98
CA ASN A 2 -44.39 13.72 -16.71
C ASN A 2 -43.56 14.34 -15.59
N LYS A 3 -43.27 13.55 -14.54
CA LYS A 3 -42.14 13.81 -13.64
C LYS A 3 -40.85 13.43 -14.39
N LYS A 4 -40.02 14.42 -14.69
CA LYS A 4 -38.70 14.23 -15.31
C LYS A 4 -37.80 13.34 -14.43
N PRO A 5 -36.84 12.59 -15.03
CA PRO A 5 -35.93 11.72 -14.29
C PRO A 5 -34.98 12.55 -13.42
N LYS A 6 -34.62 12.02 -12.25
CA LYS A 6 -33.60 12.60 -11.35
C LYS A 6 -32.29 12.77 -12.09
N ASP A 7 -31.76 13.98 -12.04
CA ASP A 7 -30.57 14.43 -12.73
C ASP A 7 -29.35 13.54 -12.44
N ILE A 8 -28.67 13.16 -13.52
CA ILE A 8 -27.31 12.61 -13.53
C ILE A 8 -26.38 13.70 -12.96
N PRO A 9 -25.45 13.41 -12.04
CA PRO A 9 -24.59 14.43 -11.44
C PRO A 9 -23.79 15.15 -12.53
N LYS A 10 -23.86 16.48 -12.55
CA LYS A 10 -23.13 17.33 -13.51
C LYS A 10 -21.62 17.25 -13.25
N GLN A 11 -20.85 17.34 -14.33
CA GLN A 11 -19.39 17.28 -14.42
C GLN A 11 -18.60 18.24 -13.49
N ASN A 12 -19.27 19.20 -12.85
CA ASN A 12 -18.67 20.20 -11.95
C ASN A 12 -18.43 19.72 -10.50
N ASP A 13 -19.05 18.64 -10.02
CA ASP A 13 -18.83 18.14 -8.66
C ASP A 13 -17.49 17.39 -8.49
N LEU A 14 -16.91 16.91 -9.60
CA LEU A 14 -15.63 16.19 -9.62
C LEU A 14 -14.43 17.09 -9.27
N ALA A 15 -14.51 18.40 -9.52
CA ALA A 15 -13.44 19.34 -9.18
C ALA A 15 -13.26 19.51 -7.65
N LYS A 16 -14.30 19.19 -6.87
CA LYS A 16 -14.34 19.40 -5.42
C LYS A 16 -13.46 18.41 -4.65
N PHE A 17 -13.13 17.25 -5.24
CA PHE A 17 -12.35 16.19 -4.60
C PHE A 17 -10.95 16.03 -5.18
N SER A 18 -10.36 17.09 -5.76
CA SER A 18 -8.98 17.01 -6.24
C SER A 18 -8.04 16.75 -5.04
N ARG A 19 -7.40 15.57 -5.00
CA ARG A 19 -6.44 15.11 -3.98
C ARG A 19 -7.07 14.57 -2.69
N GLU A 20 -8.09 13.72 -2.80
CA GLU A 20 -8.60 12.94 -1.64
C GLU A 20 -7.87 11.58 -1.55
N PHE A 21 -7.48 11.18 -0.35
CA PHE A 21 -7.08 9.80 -0.05
C PHE A 21 -7.65 9.36 1.30
N ALA A 22 -8.26 8.18 1.36
CA ALA A 22 -8.67 7.57 2.63
C ALA A 22 -8.72 6.04 2.56
N LEU A 23 -8.33 5.38 3.66
CA LEU A 23 -8.60 3.97 3.90
C LEU A 23 -10.06 3.82 4.35
N GLY A 24 -10.90 3.17 3.56
CA GLY A 24 -12.34 3.08 3.78
C GLY A 24 -12.76 1.87 4.61
N VAL A 25 -12.54 0.67 4.06
CA VAL A 25 -12.98 -0.60 4.66
C VAL A 25 -11.93 -1.67 4.43
N LEU A 26 -11.68 -2.50 5.42
CA LEU A 26 -10.96 -3.78 5.25
C LEU A 26 -11.98 -4.91 5.46
N HIS A 27 -12.16 -5.76 4.48
CA HIS A 27 -13.03 -6.93 4.57
C HIS A 27 -12.19 -8.20 4.57
N ILE A 28 -12.32 -9.01 5.62
CA ILE A 28 -11.62 -10.29 5.73
C ILE A 28 -12.57 -11.39 5.28
N LEU A 29 -12.17 -12.15 4.26
CA LEU A 29 -13.02 -13.19 3.68
C LEU A 29 -12.88 -14.52 4.47
N PRO A 30 -13.90 -15.40 4.44
CA PRO A 30 -13.90 -16.65 5.22
C PRO A 30 -12.71 -17.59 4.96
N ASN A 31 -12.17 -17.58 3.73
CA ASN A 31 -11.06 -18.45 3.34
C ASN A 31 -9.69 -17.93 3.81
N CYS A 32 -9.62 -16.76 4.47
CA CYS A 32 -8.34 -16.19 4.89
C CYS A 32 -7.72 -17.03 6.00
N LYS A 33 -6.46 -17.45 5.80
CA LYS A 33 -5.74 -18.29 6.77
C LYS A 33 -5.66 -17.64 8.15
N GLN A 34 -5.92 -18.44 9.20
CA GLN A 34 -5.99 -17.96 10.59
C GLN A 34 -4.72 -17.22 11.03
N THR A 35 -3.55 -17.72 10.65
CA THR A 35 -2.25 -17.13 11.01
C THR A 35 -2.09 -15.71 10.46
N LEU A 36 -2.72 -15.38 9.33
CA LEU A 36 -2.66 -14.06 8.71
C LEU A 36 -3.62 -13.06 9.38
N ARG A 37 -4.82 -13.50 9.77
CA ARG A 37 -5.81 -12.65 10.46
C ARG A 37 -5.53 -12.48 11.96
N LYS A 38 -4.70 -13.35 12.54
CA LYS A 38 -4.37 -13.37 13.98
C LYS A 38 -5.63 -13.45 14.84
N ASN A 39 -6.01 -12.35 15.50
CA ASN A 39 -7.20 -12.25 16.36
C ASN A 39 -8.40 -11.56 15.68
N LEU A 40 -8.25 -11.10 14.43
CA LEU A 40 -9.33 -10.50 13.66
C LEU A 40 -10.30 -11.58 13.15
N LYS A 41 -11.56 -11.18 12.99
CA LYS A 41 -12.66 -12.02 12.48
C LYS A 41 -12.86 -11.80 10.99
N ASP A 42 -13.55 -12.74 10.36
CA ASP A 42 -14.05 -12.66 8.98
C ASP A 42 -15.24 -11.71 8.88
N GLU A 43 -14.96 -10.40 8.93
CA GLU A 43 -15.97 -9.35 8.89
C GLU A 43 -15.47 -8.09 8.16
N TYR A 44 -16.37 -7.11 8.04
CA TYR A 44 -16.05 -5.78 7.54
C TYR A 44 -15.56 -4.87 8.67
N TYR A 45 -14.31 -4.43 8.58
CA TYR A 45 -13.74 -3.38 9.42
C TYR A 45 -13.91 -2.03 8.74
N VAL A 46 -14.93 -1.28 9.12
CA VAL A 46 -15.18 0.07 8.61
C VAL A 46 -14.25 1.08 9.30
N LEU A 47 -13.36 1.71 8.55
CA LEU A 47 -12.27 2.53 9.08
C LEU A 47 -12.61 4.02 9.16
N ASN A 48 -13.67 4.44 8.47
CA ASN A 48 -14.19 5.80 8.51
C ASN A 48 -15.65 5.84 8.05
N GLN A 49 -16.27 7.01 8.17
CA GLN A 49 -17.66 7.24 7.74
C GLN A 49 -17.78 7.67 6.26
N ARG A 50 -16.72 7.53 5.46
CA ARG A 50 -16.75 7.79 4.02
C ARG A 50 -17.26 6.57 3.24
N CYS A 51 -17.25 5.39 3.83
CA CYS A 51 -17.84 4.18 3.26
C CYS A 51 -19.08 3.74 4.05
N ILE A 52 -20.05 3.17 3.34
CA ILE A 52 -21.22 2.47 3.88
C ILE A 52 -21.10 1.02 3.43
N VAL A 53 -21.33 0.09 4.35
CA VAL A 53 -21.32 -1.35 4.10
C VAL A 53 -22.74 -1.87 4.22
N ASP A 54 -23.23 -2.48 3.15
CA ASP A 54 -24.41 -3.34 3.14
C ASP A 54 -23.92 -4.79 3.25
N THR A 55 -24.03 -5.34 4.46
CA THR A 55 -23.56 -6.69 4.77
C THR A 55 -24.42 -7.78 4.15
N GLU A 56 -25.71 -7.52 3.91
CA GLU A 56 -26.65 -8.50 3.35
C GLU A 56 -26.36 -8.72 1.85
N ASN A 57 -26.07 -7.64 1.13
CA ASN A 57 -25.77 -7.69 -0.30
C ASN A 57 -24.26 -7.72 -0.61
N HIS A 58 -23.40 -7.67 0.41
CA HIS A 58 -21.94 -7.57 0.29
C HIS A 58 -21.49 -6.39 -0.59
N ILE A 59 -22.08 -5.21 -0.36
CA ILE A 59 -21.80 -4.00 -1.14
C ILE A 59 -21.13 -2.96 -0.25
N VAL A 60 -20.00 -2.42 -0.72
CA VAL A 60 -19.37 -1.22 -0.16
C VAL A 60 -19.60 -0.05 -1.11
N SER A 61 -20.05 1.09 -0.57
CA SER A 61 -20.35 2.30 -1.34
C SER A 61 -19.90 3.57 -0.63
N LEU A 62 -19.76 4.67 -1.37
CA LEU A 62 -19.38 5.96 -0.80
C LEU A 62 -20.56 6.60 -0.05
N SER A 63 -20.29 7.12 1.14
CA SER A 63 -21.22 7.94 1.91
C SER A 63 -21.33 9.35 1.34
N SER A 64 -22.56 9.84 1.20
CA SER A 64 -22.85 11.24 0.84
C SER A 64 -22.80 12.19 2.03
N LEU A 65 -22.79 11.68 3.27
CA LEU A 65 -23.01 12.48 4.49
C LEU A 65 -21.75 13.23 4.98
N ASN A 66 -20.56 12.94 4.44
CA ASN A 66 -19.29 13.40 5.02
C ASN A 66 -18.34 14.06 4.01
N GLN A 67 -18.88 14.75 3.00
CA GLN A 67 -18.04 15.46 2.02
C GLN A 67 -17.27 16.66 2.63
N GLY A 68 -17.75 17.25 3.72
CA GLY A 68 -17.08 18.39 4.38
C GLY A 68 -15.82 18.03 5.17
N MET A 69 -15.48 16.75 5.33
CA MET A 69 -14.28 16.31 6.05
C MET A 69 -13.07 16.09 5.13
N ILE A 70 -13.25 16.15 3.82
CA ILE A 70 -12.25 15.75 2.81
C ILE A 70 -11.06 16.71 2.78
N ASP A 71 -11.30 17.98 3.08
CA ASP A 71 -10.31 19.05 3.11
C ASP A 71 -10.21 19.73 4.48
N PHE A 72 -10.75 19.10 5.54
CA PHE A 72 -10.78 19.65 6.89
C PHE A 72 -9.38 20.03 7.42
N PHE A 73 -8.36 19.22 7.11
CA PHE A 73 -6.98 19.46 7.50
C PHE A 73 -6.17 20.23 6.44
N GLY A 74 -6.83 20.73 5.40
CA GLY A 74 -6.22 21.40 4.27
C GLY A 74 -6.31 20.58 2.98
N LYS A 75 -6.14 21.27 1.84
CA LYS A 75 -6.24 20.66 0.52
C LYS A 75 -5.15 19.59 0.33
N GLY A 76 -5.57 18.37 0.02
CA GLY A 76 -4.66 17.24 -0.17
C GLY A 76 -4.14 16.61 1.12
N ILE A 77 -4.73 16.97 2.27
CA ILE A 77 -4.34 16.46 3.59
C ILE A 77 -5.55 15.75 4.20
N ALA A 78 -5.43 14.44 4.35
CA ALA A 78 -6.39 13.61 5.06
C ALA A 78 -5.70 12.97 6.27
N ILE A 79 -6.33 13.06 7.44
CA ILE A 79 -5.83 12.43 8.67
C ILE A 79 -6.89 11.43 9.15
N GLN A 80 -6.46 10.18 9.34
CA GLN A 80 -7.27 9.13 9.94
C GLN A 80 -6.55 8.58 11.16
N ALA A 81 -7.32 8.31 12.23
CA ALA A 81 -6.82 7.69 13.44
C ALA A 81 -7.61 6.41 13.72
N ILE A 82 -6.90 5.31 13.98
CA ILE A 82 -7.49 4.05 14.43
C ILE A 82 -7.14 3.88 15.90
N VAL A 83 -8.17 3.89 16.75
CA VAL A 83 -8.05 3.78 18.21
C VAL A 83 -8.86 2.59 18.71
N GLY A 84 -8.51 2.07 19.87
CA GLY A 84 -9.15 0.90 20.45
C GLY A 84 -8.36 0.32 21.61
N VAL A 85 -8.99 -0.55 22.39
CA VAL A 85 -8.39 -1.16 23.59
C VAL A 85 -7.22 -2.10 23.26
N ASN A 86 -6.39 -2.40 24.25
CA ASN A 86 -5.29 -3.36 24.08
C ASN A 86 -5.85 -4.73 23.63
N GLY A 87 -5.15 -5.37 22.70
CA GLY A 87 -5.61 -6.65 22.14
C GLY A 87 -6.77 -6.56 21.15
N SER A 88 -7.27 -5.36 20.78
CA SER A 88 -8.37 -5.23 19.83
C SER A 88 -8.01 -5.48 18.35
N GLY A 89 -6.77 -5.85 18.04
CA GLY A 89 -6.33 -6.17 16.67
C GLY A 89 -5.93 -4.97 15.79
N LYS A 90 -5.74 -3.76 16.35
CA LYS A 90 -5.31 -2.56 15.59
C LYS A 90 -4.07 -2.81 14.74
N SER A 91 -3.02 -3.39 15.33
CA SER A 91 -1.78 -3.70 14.61
C SER A 91 -2.01 -4.78 13.56
N SER A 92 -2.79 -5.81 13.88
CA SER A 92 -3.16 -6.89 12.96
C SER A 92 -3.91 -6.37 11.72
N LEU A 93 -4.70 -5.30 11.89
CA LEU A 93 -5.41 -4.64 10.80
C LEU A 93 -4.45 -4.00 9.81
N PHE A 94 -3.44 -3.26 10.31
CA PHE A 94 -2.39 -2.71 9.48
C PHE A 94 -1.52 -3.80 8.84
N GLU A 95 -1.20 -4.87 9.57
CA GLU A 95 -0.46 -5.99 8.97
C GLU A 95 -1.22 -6.59 7.78
N LEU A 96 -2.55 -6.80 7.88
CA LEU A 96 -3.34 -7.27 6.74
C LEU A 96 -3.31 -6.32 5.55
N ILE A 97 -3.42 -5.01 5.80
CA ILE A 97 -3.26 -3.99 4.75
C ILE A 97 -1.89 -4.13 4.07
N TYR A 98 -0.83 -4.33 4.85
CA TYR A 98 0.53 -4.51 4.30
C TYR A 98 0.65 -5.81 3.51
N ARG A 99 0.02 -6.91 3.95
CA ARG A 99 -0.02 -8.19 3.21
C ARG A 99 -0.73 -8.03 1.86
N ILE A 100 -1.86 -7.32 1.82
CA ILE A 100 -2.61 -7.03 0.59
C ILE A 100 -1.73 -6.23 -0.39
N ILE A 101 -1.11 -5.14 0.09
CA ILE A 101 -0.25 -4.30 -0.76
C ILE A 101 1.00 -5.07 -1.20
N ASN A 102 1.59 -5.90 -0.35
CA ASN A 102 2.72 -6.77 -0.69
C ASN A 102 2.37 -7.75 -1.83
N ASN A 103 1.23 -8.45 -1.72
CA ASN A 103 0.79 -9.39 -2.75
C ASN A 103 0.54 -8.67 -4.08
N LEU A 104 -0.10 -7.49 -4.05
CA LEU A 104 -0.26 -6.65 -5.24
C LEU A 104 1.09 -6.28 -5.85
N SER A 105 2.04 -5.87 -5.01
CA SER A 105 3.39 -5.49 -5.41
C SER A 105 4.16 -6.64 -6.06
N CYS A 106 4.01 -7.87 -5.57
CA CYS A 106 4.63 -9.06 -6.15
C CYS A 106 4.22 -9.25 -7.63
N LEU A 107 2.95 -8.99 -7.94
CA LEU A 107 2.42 -9.17 -9.29
C LEU A 107 2.72 -7.97 -10.19
N LEU A 108 2.65 -6.74 -9.67
CA LEU A 108 2.98 -5.52 -10.45
C LEU A 108 4.46 -5.45 -10.86
N ASN A 109 5.35 -6.00 -10.01
CA ASN A 109 6.78 -6.08 -10.26
C ASN A 109 7.21 -7.26 -11.15
N ARG A 110 6.27 -8.15 -11.53
CA ARG A 110 6.59 -9.34 -12.34
C ARG A 110 7.16 -8.93 -13.71
N GLY A 111 8.40 -9.32 -13.97
CA GLY A 111 9.15 -8.96 -15.18
C GLY A 111 9.88 -7.61 -15.13
N LYS A 112 9.86 -6.89 -14.00
CA LYS A 112 10.48 -5.55 -13.83
C LYS A 112 11.58 -5.51 -12.78
N ARG A 113 12.06 -6.67 -12.34
CA ARG A 113 13.00 -6.75 -11.21
C ARG A 113 14.30 -6.01 -11.52
N ARG A 114 14.68 -5.10 -10.64
CA ARG A 114 16.01 -4.47 -10.64
C ARG A 114 16.98 -5.36 -9.88
N LYS A 115 18.22 -5.51 -10.36
CA LYS A 115 19.23 -6.36 -9.71
C LYS A 115 19.50 -5.94 -8.26
N ALA A 116 19.42 -4.65 -7.96
CA ALA A 116 19.67 -4.08 -6.65
C ALA A 116 18.45 -4.10 -5.69
N SER A 117 17.26 -4.51 -6.16
CA SER A 117 16.07 -4.55 -5.32
C SER A 117 15.94 -5.87 -4.58
N GLU A 118 15.41 -5.81 -3.36
CA GLU A 118 15.02 -7.02 -2.65
C GLU A 118 13.95 -7.80 -3.40
N GLN A 119 13.93 -9.10 -3.12
CA GLN A 119 12.93 -9.98 -3.67
C GLN A 119 11.65 -9.90 -2.85
N LEU A 120 10.51 -9.63 -3.50
CA LEU A 120 9.19 -9.73 -2.89
C LEU A 120 8.71 -11.18 -2.87
N TYR A 121 7.95 -11.53 -1.83
CA TYR A 121 7.37 -12.87 -1.65
C TYR A 121 5.85 -12.78 -1.54
N TYR A 122 5.16 -13.53 -2.39
CA TYR A 122 3.71 -13.61 -2.43
C TYR A 122 3.20 -14.48 -1.29
N ILE A 123 2.33 -13.94 -0.45
CA ILE A 123 1.77 -14.60 0.73
C ILE A 123 0.59 -15.48 0.29
N ASP A 124 0.62 -16.75 0.66
CA ASP A 124 -0.43 -17.70 0.34
C ASP A 124 -1.70 -17.51 1.17
N ASP A 125 -2.82 -18.00 0.67
CA ASP A 125 -4.10 -18.08 1.40
C ASP A 125 -4.54 -16.74 2.05
N LEU A 126 -4.12 -15.62 1.44
CA LEU A 126 -4.60 -14.29 1.78
C LEU A 126 -5.91 -14.03 1.03
N TRP A 127 -7.01 -13.97 1.78
CA TRP A 127 -8.35 -13.68 1.25
C TRP A 127 -8.92 -12.45 1.94
N ALA A 128 -8.72 -11.28 1.35
CA ALA A 128 -9.15 -10.02 1.94
C ALA A 128 -9.31 -8.93 0.87
N GLU A 129 -10.17 -7.96 1.16
CA GLU A 129 -10.45 -6.82 0.29
C GLU A 129 -10.16 -5.52 1.03
N LEU A 130 -9.34 -4.66 0.42
CA LEU A 130 -9.05 -3.33 0.90
C LEU A 130 -9.75 -2.29 0.03
N PHE A 131 -10.71 -1.59 0.62
CA PHE A 131 -11.43 -0.49 -0.01
C PHE A 131 -10.75 0.84 0.34
N VAL A 132 -10.33 1.57 -0.68
CA VAL A 132 -9.70 2.89 -0.57
C VAL A 132 -10.45 3.91 -1.41
N ILE A 133 -10.36 5.17 -1.01
CA ILE A 133 -10.95 6.29 -1.71
C ILE A 133 -9.81 7.11 -2.27
N ILE A 134 -9.83 7.35 -3.58
CA ILE A 134 -8.85 8.18 -4.29
C ILE A 134 -9.63 9.16 -5.15
N ASP A 135 -9.47 10.46 -4.87
CA ASP A 135 -10.12 11.56 -5.59
C ASP A 135 -11.64 11.36 -5.76
N GLY A 136 -12.34 11.04 -4.66
CA GLY A 136 -13.78 10.82 -4.63
C GLY A 136 -14.27 9.53 -5.29
N LYS A 137 -13.37 8.62 -5.67
CA LYS A 137 -13.72 7.34 -6.32
C LYS A 137 -13.34 6.17 -5.42
N LEU A 138 -14.20 5.16 -5.38
CA LEU A 138 -13.99 3.97 -4.58
C LEU A 138 -13.20 2.93 -5.38
N PHE A 139 -12.11 2.46 -4.80
CA PHE A 139 -11.31 1.37 -5.33
C PHE A 139 -11.26 0.22 -4.34
N CYS A 140 -11.25 -1.01 -4.85
CA CYS A 140 -11.12 -2.22 -4.05
C CYS A 140 -9.93 -3.03 -4.56
N ILE A 141 -8.96 -3.31 -3.69
CA ILE A 141 -7.87 -4.25 -3.93
C ILE A 141 -8.26 -5.56 -3.26
N ALA A 142 -8.66 -6.56 -4.05
CA ALA A 142 -9.08 -7.86 -3.58
C ALA A 142 -7.97 -8.90 -3.80
N CYS A 143 -7.49 -9.48 -2.71
CA CYS A 143 -6.67 -10.70 -2.72
C CYS A 143 -7.60 -11.90 -2.55
N ASN A 144 -7.58 -12.82 -3.51
CA ASN A 144 -8.40 -14.03 -3.55
C ASN A 144 -7.49 -15.25 -3.71
N GLY A 145 -6.67 -15.53 -2.70
CA GLY A 145 -5.69 -16.62 -2.73
C GLY A 145 -4.64 -16.38 -3.80
N ASP A 146 -4.67 -17.13 -4.90
CA ASP A 146 -3.72 -17.07 -6.02
C ASP A 146 -4.01 -15.94 -7.04
N SER A 147 -4.96 -15.04 -6.76
CA SER A 147 -5.32 -13.97 -7.68
C SER A 147 -5.52 -12.63 -6.98
N ILE A 148 -5.25 -11.55 -7.72
CA ILE A 148 -5.48 -10.18 -7.29
C ILE A 148 -6.32 -9.47 -8.33
N CYS A 149 -7.35 -8.79 -7.85
CA CYS A 149 -8.23 -7.95 -8.63
C CYS A 149 -8.22 -6.54 -8.05
N VAL A 150 -8.09 -5.51 -8.89
CA VAL A 150 -8.37 -4.13 -8.50
C VAL A 150 -9.61 -3.66 -9.23
N LYS A 151 -10.64 -3.33 -8.48
CA LYS A 151 -11.91 -2.80 -8.98
C LYS A 151 -11.99 -1.30 -8.73
N LYS A 152 -12.55 -0.58 -9.68
CA LYS A 152 -13.00 0.80 -9.52
C LYS A 152 -14.52 0.77 -9.56
N ASP A 153 -15.15 1.13 -8.45
CA ASP A 153 -16.56 0.90 -8.22
C ASP A 153 -16.91 -0.59 -8.48
N LYS A 154 -17.67 -0.88 -9.55
CA LYS A 154 -18.05 -2.25 -9.96
C LYS A 154 -17.22 -2.80 -11.11
N PHE A 155 -16.30 -2.02 -11.67
CA PHE A 155 -15.55 -2.40 -12.88
C PHE A 155 -14.15 -2.88 -12.52
N GLU A 156 -13.77 -4.04 -13.04
CA GLU A 156 -12.42 -4.57 -12.92
C GLU A 156 -11.45 -3.76 -13.78
N VAL A 157 -10.36 -3.28 -13.17
CA VAL A 157 -9.31 -2.48 -13.84
C VAL A 157 -8.00 -3.24 -13.92
N ILE A 158 -7.71 -4.08 -12.92
CA ILE A 158 -6.53 -4.95 -12.86
C ILE A 158 -6.99 -6.34 -12.48
N SER A 159 -6.49 -7.36 -13.18
CA SER A 159 -6.76 -8.77 -12.89
C SER A 159 -5.53 -9.59 -13.21
N ILE A 160 -4.86 -10.09 -12.18
CA ILE A 160 -3.60 -10.80 -12.33
C ILE A 160 -3.58 -12.00 -11.42
N LYS A 161 -3.24 -13.17 -11.97
CA LYS A 161 -3.01 -14.40 -11.21
C LYS A 161 -1.56 -14.52 -10.82
N ALA A 162 -1.29 -14.94 -9.59
CA ALA A 162 0.00 -15.40 -9.13
C ALA A 162 0.32 -16.79 -9.70
N PHE A 163 -0.64 -17.72 -9.59
CA PHE A 163 -0.48 -19.11 -10.00
C PHE A 163 -1.69 -19.63 -10.80
N GLU A 164 -1.42 -20.56 -11.71
CA GLU A 164 -2.38 -21.37 -12.46
C GLU A 164 -1.90 -22.82 -12.42
N ASN A 165 -2.70 -23.75 -11.88
CA ASN A 165 -2.32 -25.16 -11.71
C ASN A 165 -0.94 -25.34 -11.03
N ASN A 166 -0.69 -24.60 -9.94
CA ASN A 166 0.59 -24.58 -9.20
C ASN A 166 1.82 -24.09 -9.98
N MET A 167 1.64 -23.57 -11.19
CA MET A 167 2.68 -22.91 -11.97
C MET A 167 2.51 -21.38 -11.86
N PRO A 168 3.60 -20.60 -11.76
CA PRO A 168 3.49 -19.14 -11.85
C PRO A 168 2.82 -18.73 -13.16
N SER A 169 1.83 -17.85 -13.07
CA SER A 169 1.19 -17.30 -14.28
C SER A 169 2.23 -16.50 -15.07
N GLN A 170 2.20 -16.66 -16.40
CA GLN A 170 3.25 -16.16 -17.30
C GLN A 170 3.07 -14.69 -17.70
N GLY A 171 1.92 -14.07 -17.43
CA GLY A 171 1.65 -12.70 -17.89
C GLY A 171 2.59 -11.68 -17.26
N THR A 172 3.22 -10.79 -18.00
CA THR A 172 3.99 -9.69 -17.39
C THR A 172 3.16 -8.43 -17.38
N VAL A 173 3.42 -7.53 -16.42
CA VAL A 173 2.78 -6.21 -16.43
C VAL A 173 3.65 -5.29 -17.28
N LEU A 174 3.12 -4.66 -18.32
CA LEU A 174 3.91 -3.70 -19.09
C LEU A 174 4.20 -2.46 -18.25
N MET A 175 5.30 -1.76 -18.54
CA MET A 175 5.63 -0.53 -17.81
C MET A 175 4.57 0.56 -18.05
N VAL A 176 4.03 0.65 -19.26
CA VAL A 176 2.97 1.61 -19.63
C VAL A 176 1.70 1.39 -18.81
N ASP A 177 1.28 0.14 -18.63
CA ASP A 177 0.10 -0.20 -17.83
C ASP A 177 0.31 0.10 -16.37
N PHE A 178 1.48 -0.24 -15.83
CA PHE A 178 1.83 0.12 -14.45
C PHE A 178 1.82 1.63 -14.22
N ILE A 179 2.40 2.42 -15.13
CA ILE A 179 2.38 3.89 -15.00
C ILE A 179 0.94 4.41 -15.03
N LYS A 180 0.08 3.85 -15.89
CA LYS A 180 -1.35 4.20 -15.94
C LYS A 180 -2.03 3.88 -14.61
N TRP A 181 -1.91 2.64 -14.12
CA TRP A 181 -2.51 2.22 -12.86
C TRP A 181 -1.95 2.99 -11.67
N ALA A 182 -0.65 3.26 -11.64
CA ALA A 182 0.02 4.07 -10.62
C ALA A 182 -0.57 5.48 -10.50
N LYS A 183 -1.04 6.06 -11.61
CA LYS A 183 -1.68 7.37 -11.65
C LYS A 183 -3.16 7.33 -11.31
N GLU A 184 -3.86 6.26 -11.68
CA GLU A 184 -5.32 6.22 -11.69
C GLU A 184 -5.95 5.51 -10.49
N CYS A 185 -5.32 4.47 -9.95
CA CYS A 185 -5.94 3.57 -8.98
C CYS A 185 -5.00 3.00 -7.90
N LEU A 186 -3.70 3.29 -7.95
CA LEU A 186 -2.75 2.92 -6.91
C LEU A 186 -2.28 4.15 -6.13
N PHE A 187 -1.63 3.91 -5.01
CA PHE A 187 -1.10 4.92 -4.11
C PHE A 187 0.22 4.43 -3.53
N TYR A 188 1.14 5.35 -3.25
CA TYR A 188 2.40 5.02 -2.60
C TYR A 188 2.33 5.28 -1.10
N THR A 189 2.73 4.30 -0.29
CA THR A 189 2.63 4.37 1.17
C THR A 189 4.00 4.41 1.82
N ILE A 190 4.23 5.38 2.70
CA ILE A 190 5.36 5.38 3.62
C ILE A 190 4.83 5.09 5.02
N VAL A 191 5.25 3.97 5.61
CA VAL A 191 4.90 3.59 6.97
C VAL A 191 6.05 3.96 7.90
N SER A 192 5.82 4.90 8.80
CA SER A 192 6.76 5.24 9.88
C SER A 192 6.45 4.40 11.12
N ASN A 193 7.20 3.33 11.33
CA ASN A 193 7.06 2.43 12.46
C ASN A 193 8.05 2.74 13.59
N TYR A 194 7.53 3.40 14.63
CA TYR A 194 8.29 3.68 15.87
C TYR A 194 8.26 2.54 16.89
N SER A 195 7.48 1.48 16.68
CA SER A 195 7.51 0.30 17.56
C SER A 195 8.74 -0.55 17.22
N MET A 196 9.73 -0.57 18.13
CA MET A 196 10.98 -1.31 17.94
C MET A 196 10.75 -2.81 17.78
N GLN A 197 9.79 -3.38 18.51
CA GLN A 197 9.50 -4.82 18.48
C GLN A 197 8.55 -5.22 17.35
N ALA A 198 7.82 -4.28 16.73
CA ALA A 198 6.90 -4.61 15.66
C ALA A 198 7.62 -5.04 14.37
N PHE A 199 6.99 -5.93 13.60
CA PHE A 199 7.47 -6.41 12.30
C PHE A 199 8.85 -7.09 12.36
N ASN A 200 9.17 -7.77 13.46
CA ASN A 200 10.34 -8.65 13.48
C ASN A 200 10.04 -9.86 12.58
N ALA A 201 10.95 -10.17 11.65
CA ALA A 201 10.77 -11.23 10.66
C ALA A 201 10.39 -12.57 11.30
N ILE A 202 10.95 -12.87 12.47
CA ILE A 202 10.71 -14.11 13.22
C ILE A 202 9.21 -14.33 13.48
N ASP A 203 8.43 -13.27 13.71
CA ASP A 203 7.00 -13.35 13.99
C ASP A 203 6.17 -13.83 12.78
N TYR A 204 6.76 -13.84 11.59
CA TYR A 204 6.10 -14.16 10.32
C TYR A 204 6.63 -15.46 9.70
N GLY A 205 7.51 -16.19 10.39
CA GLY A 205 8.15 -17.41 9.86
C GLY A 205 7.18 -18.56 9.54
N CYS A 206 5.96 -18.54 10.10
CA CYS A 206 4.93 -19.54 9.81
C CYS A 206 4.04 -19.17 8.61
N GLU A 207 4.22 -17.99 8.00
CA GLU A 207 3.44 -17.54 6.85
C GLU A 207 4.02 -18.13 5.56
N SER A 208 3.25 -18.99 4.91
CA SER A 208 3.63 -19.59 3.64
C SER A 208 3.76 -18.51 2.56
N CYS A 209 4.98 -18.31 2.06
CA CYS A 209 5.28 -17.30 1.05
C CYS A 209 5.99 -17.93 -0.16
N PHE A 210 5.77 -17.37 -1.34
CA PHE A 210 6.28 -17.89 -2.60
C PHE A 210 6.94 -16.83 -3.47
N LEU A 211 7.96 -17.27 -4.20
CA LEU A 211 8.60 -16.46 -5.22
C LEU A 211 7.86 -16.61 -6.55
N ILE A 212 7.42 -15.50 -7.14
CA ILE A 212 6.83 -15.46 -8.49
C ILE A 212 7.91 -15.12 -9.52
N ASP A 213 8.80 -16.09 -9.81
CA ASP A 213 9.94 -15.90 -10.74
C ASP A 213 9.68 -16.38 -12.17
N GLY A 214 8.48 -16.90 -12.46
CA GLY A 214 8.10 -17.44 -13.78
C GLY A 214 8.75 -18.78 -14.13
N LYS A 215 9.63 -19.33 -13.28
CA LYS A 215 10.45 -20.52 -13.58
C LYS A 215 10.11 -21.71 -12.70
N ARG A 216 9.86 -21.49 -11.41
CA ARG A 216 9.69 -22.56 -10.42
C ARG A 216 8.21 -22.72 -10.04
N ARG A 217 7.79 -23.96 -9.81
CA ARG A 217 6.46 -24.27 -9.22
C ARG A 217 6.28 -23.56 -7.88
N LYS A 218 5.04 -23.48 -7.40
CA LYS A 218 4.70 -23.03 -6.03
C LYS A 218 5.47 -23.89 -5.02
N GLN A 219 6.65 -23.42 -4.63
CA GLN A 219 7.59 -24.11 -3.76
C GLN A 219 7.83 -23.25 -2.53
N TYR A 220 7.44 -23.77 -1.39
CA TYR A 220 7.77 -23.15 -0.11
C TYR A 220 9.29 -23.21 0.06
N VAL A 221 9.88 -22.10 0.45
CA VAL A 221 11.29 -22.04 0.79
C VAL A 221 11.38 -21.42 2.18
N GLU A 222 12.01 -22.15 3.09
CA GLU A 222 12.30 -21.70 4.44
C GLU A 222 13.09 -20.38 4.41
N ASP A 223 12.93 -19.58 5.45
CA ASP A 223 13.60 -18.27 5.65
C ASP A 223 13.25 -17.16 4.63
N ARG A 224 12.16 -17.32 3.87
CA ARG A 224 11.66 -16.29 2.94
C ARG A 224 10.47 -15.53 3.51
N ILE A 225 10.79 -14.53 4.30
CA ILE A 225 9.82 -13.75 5.07
C ILE A 225 9.47 -12.45 4.33
N TRP A 226 8.20 -12.28 3.95
CA TRP A 226 7.74 -11.16 3.13
C TRP A 226 8.00 -9.77 3.74
N VAL A 227 7.91 -9.65 5.07
CA VAL A 227 8.01 -8.34 5.74
C VAL A 227 9.40 -7.72 5.62
N ASN A 228 10.45 -8.54 5.54
CA ASN A 228 11.82 -8.06 5.32
C ASN A 228 11.91 -7.28 4.01
N SER A 229 11.28 -7.76 2.94
CA SER A 229 11.32 -7.11 1.64
C SER A 229 10.75 -5.69 1.66
N LEU A 230 9.82 -5.39 2.58
CA LEU A 230 9.18 -4.08 2.69
C LEU A 230 10.02 -3.03 3.43
N PHE A 231 11.15 -3.40 4.05
CA PHE A 231 12.08 -2.42 4.61
C PHE A 231 13.08 -1.90 3.56
N HIS A 232 13.20 -2.55 2.40
CA HIS A 232 14.24 -2.27 1.42
C HIS A 232 13.72 -1.51 0.18
N LYS A 233 14.30 -0.33 -0.09
CA LYS A 233 13.78 0.70 -1.03
C LYS A 233 14.37 0.71 -2.44
N ASN A 234 15.23 -0.26 -2.76
CA ASN A 234 16.11 -0.15 -3.92
C ASN A 234 15.46 -0.59 -5.25
N ASP A 235 14.13 -0.50 -5.34
CA ASP A 235 13.34 -0.84 -6.53
C ASP A 235 12.88 0.38 -7.33
N GLY A 236 13.13 1.59 -6.84
CA GLY A 236 12.69 2.83 -7.48
C GLY A 236 11.19 3.09 -7.36
N TYR A 237 10.61 2.77 -6.19
CA TYR A 237 9.20 3.03 -5.86
C TYR A 237 8.20 2.15 -6.63
N LEU A 238 8.65 1.04 -7.20
CA LEU A 238 7.77 0.10 -7.89
C LEU A 238 6.88 -0.69 -6.92
N THR A 239 7.36 -0.97 -5.72
CA THR A 239 6.59 -1.50 -4.60
C THR A 239 5.84 -0.34 -3.91
N PRO A 240 4.49 -0.23 -4.03
CA PRO A 240 3.68 0.86 -3.46
C PRO A 240 3.62 0.97 -1.93
N ILE A 241 4.53 0.33 -1.20
CA ILE A 241 4.63 0.45 0.25
C ILE A 241 6.08 0.35 0.68
N VAL A 242 6.44 1.11 1.72
CA VAL A 242 7.69 0.90 2.41
C VAL A 242 7.63 1.19 3.89
N LEU A 243 8.31 0.34 4.67
CA LEU A 243 8.45 0.47 6.11
C LEU A 243 9.74 1.25 6.47
N ASN A 244 9.61 2.17 7.42
CA ASN A 244 10.68 3.00 7.97
C ASN A 244 10.70 2.93 9.50
N PRO A 245 11.84 3.07 10.17
CA PRO A 245 13.19 3.15 9.59
C PRO A 245 13.60 1.83 8.93
N TYR A 246 14.68 1.84 8.14
CA TYR A 246 15.25 0.60 7.58
C TYR A 246 15.57 -0.38 8.71
N ARG A 247 15.16 -1.63 8.54
CA ARG A 247 15.49 -2.73 9.46
C ARG A 247 16.08 -3.88 8.67
N ASN A 248 17.12 -4.48 9.21
CA ASN A 248 17.67 -5.73 8.71
C ASN A 248 17.55 -6.77 9.82
N ASN A 249 16.65 -7.74 9.66
CA ASN A 249 16.32 -8.76 10.68
C ASN A 249 16.08 -8.14 12.07
N GLY A 250 15.26 -7.10 12.13
CA GLY A 250 14.92 -6.38 13.37
C GLY A 250 15.96 -5.37 13.86
N SER A 251 17.17 -5.34 13.29
CA SER A 251 18.22 -4.40 13.68
C SER A 251 18.09 -3.06 12.94
N VAL A 252 18.21 -1.95 13.67
CA VAL A 252 18.27 -0.59 13.13
C VAL A 252 19.70 -0.05 13.31
N ASP A 253 20.36 0.27 12.19
CA ASP A 253 21.65 0.95 12.22
C ASP A 253 21.44 2.48 12.21
N MET A 254 21.59 3.08 13.39
CA MET A 254 21.39 4.52 13.59
C MET A 254 22.42 5.39 12.85
N ASN A 255 23.65 4.91 12.66
CA ASN A 255 24.67 5.66 11.93
C ASN A 255 24.33 5.72 10.45
N ARG A 256 23.88 4.58 9.89
CA ARG A 256 23.38 4.53 8.53
C ARG A 256 22.15 5.41 8.34
N GLU A 257 21.16 5.34 9.23
CA GLU A 257 19.96 6.20 9.15
C GLU A 257 20.28 7.69 9.28
N TYR A 258 21.24 8.05 10.14
CA TYR A 258 21.75 9.42 10.23
C TYR A 258 22.36 9.87 8.89
N GLY A 259 23.26 9.08 8.32
CA GLY A 259 23.86 9.37 7.01
C GLY A 259 22.81 9.54 5.91
N LEU A 260 21.85 8.61 5.83
CA LEU A 260 20.73 8.69 4.87
C LEU A 260 19.86 9.93 5.08
N THR A 261 19.65 10.36 6.32
CA THR A 261 18.91 11.57 6.65
C THR A 261 19.65 12.82 6.16
N ILE A 262 20.96 12.90 6.38
CA ILE A 262 21.80 13.99 5.87
C ILE A 262 21.78 14.02 4.34
N TYR A 263 21.88 12.88 3.66
CA TYR A 263 21.76 12.83 2.20
C TYR A 263 20.40 13.33 1.69
N ARG A 264 19.29 12.91 2.33
CA ARG A 264 17.92 13.35 1.96
C ARG A 264 17.73 14.84 2.21
N LEU A 265 18.19 15.35 3.35
CA LEU A 265 18.14 16.77 3.69
C LEU A 265 18.95 17.60 2.68
N SER A 266 20.17 17.15 2.35
CA SER A 266 21.03 17.80 1.37
C SER A 266 20.36 17.86 0.00
N SER A 267 19.78 16.75 -0.46
CA SER A 267 19.05 16.67 -1.73
C SER A 267 17.83 17.61 -1.76
N ALA A 268 17.03 17.63 -0.69
CA ALA A 268 15.89 18.54 -0.57
C ALA A 268 16.32 20.02 -0.61
N MET A 269 17.42 20.37 0.08
CA MET A 269 17.99 21.72 0.08
C MET A 269 18.55 22.13 -1.29
N ILE A 270 19.23 21.23 -2.02
CA ILE A 270 19.68 21.47 -3.40
C ILE A 270 18.47 21.75 -4.29
N TYR A 271 17.47 20.85 -4.27
CA TYR A 271 16.28 20.99 -5.10
C TYR A 271 15.55 22.31 -4.83
N ALA A 272 15.40 22.69 -3.55
CA ALA A 272 14.77 23.93 -3.15
C ALA A 272 15.54 25.15 -3.68
N LYS A 273 16.87 25.16 -3.56
CA LYS A 273 17.74 26.22 -4.10
C LYS A 273 17.63 26.33 -5.62
N GLU A 274 17.68 25.21 -6.35
CA GLU A 274 17.59 25.19 -7.82
C GLU A 274 16.23 25.66 -8.35
N HIS A 275 15.15 25.44 -7.59
CA HIS A 275 13.79 25.80 -7.98
C HIS A 275 13.29 27.09 -7.34
N ASN A 276 14.16 27.87 -6.69
CA ASN A 276 13.80 29.08 -5.94
C ASN A 276 12.63 28.88 -4.96
N LYS A 277 12.62 27.74 -4.27
CA LYS A 277 11.63 27.39 -3.24
C LYS A 277 12.25 27.52 -1.85
N GLU A 278 11.47 28.01 -0.90
CA GLU A 278 11.83 27.92 0.52
C GLU A 278 11.54 26.50 1.02
N PHE A 279 12.54 25.87 1.67
CA PHE A 279 12.38 24.52 2.24
C PHE A 279 12.13 24.57 3.75
N MET A 280 13.02 25.26 4.48
CA MET A 280 12.90 25.51 5.91
C MET A 280 13.14 26.99 6.17
N LYS A 281 12.20 27.61 6.86
CA LYS A 281 12.30 29.02 7.24
C LYS A 281 13.59 29.24 8.03
N ASP A 282 14.33 30.29 7.67
CA ASP A 282 15.62 30.67 8.26
C ASP A 282 16.81 29.72 7.98
N TYR A 283 16.63 28.66 7.20
CA TYR A 283 17.72 27.76 6.79
C TYR A 283 17.98 27.85 5.28
N GLN A 284 19.24 27.98 4.89
CA GLN A 284 19.66 27.99 3.49
C GLN A 284 20.83 27.05 3.25
N LEU A 285 20.90 26.51 2.04
CA LEU A 285 22.02 25.69 1.61
C LEU A 285 23.29 26.54 1.47
N HIS A 286 24.21 26.40 2.42
CA HIS A 286 25.49 27.09 2.39
C HIS A 286 26.51 26.35 1.51
N LYS A 287 26.92 25.14 1.92
CA LYS A 287 27.94 24.35 1.24
C LYS A 287 27.68 22.86 1.42
N ILE A 288 28.05 22.07 0.41
CA ILE A 288 28.04 20.60 0.50
C ILE A 288 29.46 20.11 0.26
N HIS A 289 29.94 19.25 1.15
CA HIS A 289 31.21 18.57 1.04
C HIS A 289 30.95 17.10 0.69
N TYR A 290 31.39 16.67 -0.48
CA TYR A 290 31.41 15.26 -0.86
C TYR A 290 32.85 14.77 -0.92
N THR A 291 33.09 13.63 -0.29
CA THR A 291 34.33 12.86 -0.42
C THR A 291 33.98 11.52 -1.01
N TYR A 292 34.60 11.18 -2.13
CA TYR A 292 34.47 9.87 -2.72
C TYR A 292 35.39 8.91 -1.96
N SER A 293 34.84 7.84 -1.39
CA SER A 293 35.62 6.78 -0.73
C SER A 293 35.52 5.51 -1.57
N ASP A 294 36.64 5.11 -2.18
CA ASP A 294 36.80 3.78 -2.74
C ASP A 294 37.00 2.79 -1.59
N SER A 295 35.91 2.17 -1.13
CA SER A 295 35.94 1.07 -0.17
C SER A 295 35.02 -0.04 -0.62
#